data_AF-A0A814FG22-F1
#
_entry.id   AF-A0A814FG22-F1
#
_cell.length_a   1.000
_cell.length_b   1.000
_cell.length_c   1.000
_cell.angle_alpha   90.00
_cell.angle_beta   90.00
_cell.angle_gamma   90.00
#
_symmetry.space_group_name_H-M   'P 1'
#
loop_
_entity.id
_entity.type
_entity.pdbx_description
1 polymer ?
#
loop_
_entity_poly.entity_id
_entity_poly.type
_entity_poly.pdbx_seq_one_letter_code
_entity_poly.pdbx_strand_id
1 'polypeptide(L)'
;MIDSRMAYIVSSVSTPVHGVNPFRAVHPNSLPMTFPTGNEKKSSTSSFLTGTVQIFASAIVPPLPWLLCNGTAVSRTEYRRLFFVIGTSYGNGDNSTTFNLPDFRGRFPLGVDESGTVNIDAGTVGLLGGVNVQQLSVEQLPSHKHDQGTLVATAAGDHSHSYYDPGHDHGGRTGEAKMAEGGLAMNRGGGGDDNQRHSHSISRDYTHITINSAGNHIHPIDGETGSVGGGQSFSLLSPYQTVNYIIYSD
;
A
#
# COMPACT_ATOMS: atom_id res chain seq x y z
N MET A 1 -11.99 -61.11 83.43
CA MET A 1 -11.00 -61.00 84.51
C MET A 1 -10.07 -59.86 84.17
N ILE A 2 -10.06 -58.82 85.04
CA ILE A 2 -9.01 -57.82 85.32
C ILE A 2 -8.61 -56.92 84.13
N ASP A 3 -9.04 -55.65 83.97
CA ASP A 3 -9.05 -54.41 84.82
C ASP A 3 -7.67 -53.82 85.15
N SER A 4 -7.63 -52.47 85.14
CA SER A 4 -6.68 -51.49 85.72
C SER A 4 -5.91 -50.65 84.67
N ARG A 5 -6.40 -49.48 84.22
CA ARG A 5 -6.49 -48.14 84.86
C ARG A 5 -5.13 -47.47 85.17
N MET A 6 -4.85 -46.36 84.47
CA MET A 6 -4.37 -45.05 84.96
C MET A 6 -4.48 -44.08 83.76
N ALA A 7 -5.36 -43.08 83.64
CA ALA A 7 -5.92 -42.03 84.50
C ALA A 7 -4.95 -40.87 84.81
N TYR A 8 -5.12 -39.73 84.09
CA TYR A 8 -5.09 -38.32 84.56
C TYR A 8 -5.05 -37.39 83.31
N ILE A 9 -5.81 -36.32 83.10
CA ILE A 9 -6.85 -35.55 83.82
C ILE A 9 -7.76 -34.91 82.76
N VAL A 10 -9.07 -34.94 82.98
CA VAL A 10 -10.01 -33.97 82.39
C VAL A 10 -10.08 -32.76 83.32
N SER A 11 -9.81 -31.55 82.82
CA SER A 11 -10.20 -30.32 83.51
C SER A 11 -10.90 -29.38 82.53
N SER A 12 -12.21 -29.37 82.70
CA SER A 12 -13.22 -28.35 82.38
C SER A 12 -12.76 -26.93 81.99
N VAL A 13 -13.33 -26.46 80.87
CA VAL A 13 -14.01 -25.15 80.65
C VAL A 13 -13.54 -23.96 81.49
N SER A 14 -12.98 -22.95 80.82
CA SER A 14 -13.24 -21.53 81.11
C SER A 14 -12.84 -20.64 79.91
N THR A 15 -13.83 -20.12 79.18
CA THR A 15 -13.73 -18.76 78.62
C THR A 15 -14.34 -17.80 79.66
N PRO A 16 -14.16 -16.45 79.57
CA PRO A 16 -13.22 -15.62 78.82
C PRO A 16 -12.47 -14.63 79.77
N VAL A 17 -11.59 -13.76 79.25
CA VAL A 17 -11.58 -12.29 79.53
C VAL A 17 -10.34 -11.64 78.88
N HIS A 18 -10.65 -10.78 77.92
CA HIS A 18 -9.93 -9.61 77.41
C HIS A 18 -8.54 -9.22 77.96
N GLY A 19 -7.64 -8.97 77.00
CA GLY A 19 -6.79 -7.76 77.01
C GLY A 19 -5.30 -8.03 77.20
N VAL A 20 -4.49 -7.86 76.16
CA VAL A 20 -3.86 -6.57 75.78
C VAL A 20 -3.06 -6.73 74.48
N ASN A 21 -3.32 -5.84 73.51
CA ASN A 21 -2.55 -5.72 72.26
C ASN A 21 -1.33 -4.79 72.55
N PRO A 22 -0.08 -5.14 72.20
CA PRO A 22 1.12 -4.54 72.80
C PRO A 22 1.55 -3.17 72.24
N PHE A 23 0.69 -2.44 71.53
CA PHE A 23 1.04 -1.11 71.01
C PHE A 23 0.03 -0.06 71.46
N ARG A 24 0.32 0.60 72.60
CA ARG A 24 -0.40 1.80 73.02
C ARG A 24 0.57 2.82 73.60
N ALA A 25 1.08 3.71 72.75
CA ALA A 25 1.47 5.04 73.19
C ALA A 25 0.18 5.87 73.28
N VAL A 26 -0.28 6.19 74.49
CA VAL A 26 -1.45 7.04 74.71
C VAL A 26 -0.96 8.37 75.27
N HIS A 27 -1.09 9.44 74.49
CA HIS A 27 -1.04 10.80 75.02
C HIS A 27 -2.25 11.02 75.93
N PRO A 28 -2.10 11.65 77.10
CA PRO A 28 -3.09 11.61 78.20
C PRO A 28 -4.39 12.40 77.96
N ASN A 29 -4.77 12.73 76.72
CA ASN A 29 -6.00 13.51 76.46
C ASN A 29 -6.76 13.16 75.16
N SER A 30 -6.68 11.92 74.67
CA SER A 30 -7.50 11.49 73.52
C SER A 30 -8.72 10.67 73.97
N LEU A 31 -9.92 11.15 73.65
CA LEU A 31 -11.17 10.40 73.79
C LEU A 31 -11.01 9.02 73.12
N PRO A 32 -11.51 7.92 73.71
CA PRO A 32 -11.35 6.61 73.10
C PRO A 32 -12.12 6.57 71.77
N MET A 33 -11.40 6.50 70.65
CA MET A 33 -11.99 6.05 69.39
C MET A 33 -12.38 4.59 69.55
N THR A 34 -13.68 4.34 69.68
CA THR A 34 -14.26 3.01 69.50
C THR A 34 -14.04 2.62 68.05
N PHE A 35 -13.16 1.65 67.80
CA PHE A 35 -13.11 1.00 66.49
C PHE A 35 -14.36 0.12 66.36
N PRO A 36 -15.18 0.29 65.30
CA PRO A 36 -16.32 -0.58 65.10
C PRO A 36 -15.81 -2.02 64.93
N THR A 37 -16.25 -2.91 65.81
CA THR A 37 -16.07 -4.36 65.69
C THR A 37 -17.14 -4.89 64.76
N GLY A 38 -17.04 -4.49 63.50
CA GLY A 38 -17.90 -4.94 62.42
C GLY A 38 -17.04 -5.51 61.31
N ASN A 39 -17.42 -6.66 60.81
CA ASN A 39 -17.04 -7.19 59.50
C ASN A 39 -17.59 -6.31 58.36
N GLU A 40 -17.30 -5.01 58.40
CA GLU A 40 -17.62 -4.07 57.36
C GLU A 40 -16.84 -4.49 56.12
N LYS A 41 -17.48 -5.35 55.30
CA LYS A 41 -17.11 -5.49 53.91
C LYS A 41 -17.21 -4.07 53.35
N LYS A 42 -16.08 -3.37 53.27
CA LYS A 42 -15.93 -2.19 52.43
C LYS A 42 -16.32 -2.66 51.04
N SER A 43 -17.58 -2.43 50.67
CA SER A 43 -18.12 -2.71 49.36
C SER A 43 -17.27 -1.93 48.39
N SER A 44 -16.25 -2.61 47.85
CA SER A 44 -15.38 -2.07 46.84
C SER A 44 -16.11 -2.22 45.51
N THR A 45 -17.33 -1.70 45.45
CA THR A 45 -18.10 -1.61 44.22
C THR A 45 -17.48 -0.47 43.44
N SER A 46 -16.48 -0.79 42.63
CA SER A 46 -16.17 0.02 41.46
C SER A 46 -17.44 0.01 40.61
N SER A 47 -18.30 1.02 40.80
CA SER A 47 -19.52 1.19 40.01
C SER A 47 -19.11 1.81 38.69
N PHE A 48 -19.11 1.01 37.63
CA PHE A 48 -18.96 1.54 36.28
C PHE A 48 -20.22 2.31 35.91
N LEU A 49 -20.06 3.37 35.11
CA LEU A 49 -21.21 4.07 34.53
C LEU A 49 -21.78 3.20 33.41
N THR A 50 -23.11 3.13 33.31
CA THR A 50 -23.77 2.49 32.17
C THR A 50 -23.28 3.08 30.86
N GLY A 51 -22.96 2.23 29.88
CA GLY A 51 -22.36 2.65 28.61
C GLY A 51 -20.83 2.74 28.62
N THR A 52 -20.16 2.50 29.75
CA THR A 52 -18.69 2.40 29.80
C THR A 52 -18.21 1.24 28.95
N VAL A 53 -17.29 1.51 28.02
CA VAL A 53 -16.63 0.49 27.20
C VAL A 53 -15.25 0.15 27.81
N GLN A 54 -14.93 -1.14 27.89
CA GLN A 54 -13.63 -1.62 28.33
C GLN A 54 -13.02 -2.63 27.36
N ILE A 55 -11.70 -2.70 27.37
CA ILE A 55 -10.94 -3.74 26.70
C ILE A 55 -11.04 -5.03 27.52
N PHE A 56 -11.29 -6.13 26.84
CA PHE A 56 -11.48 -7.45 27.43
C PHE A 56 -10.62 -8.49 26.69
N ALA A 57 -9.63 -9.05 27.38
CA ALA A 57 -8.65 -9.94 26.78
C ALA A 57 -9.15 -11.39 26.58
N SER A 58 -10.29 -11.75 27.17
CA SER A 58 -10.81 -13.12 27.12
C SER A 58 -11.72 -13.35 25.90
N ALA A 59 -11.68 -14.58 25.37
CA ALA A 59 -12.56 -15.05 24.31
C ALA A 59 -13.93 -15.54 24.83
N ILE A 60 -14.11 -15.65 26.16
CA ILE A 60 -15.35 -16.11 26.78
C ILE A 60 -16.40 -14.98 26.72
N VAL A 61 -17.68 -15.32 26.58
CA VAL A 61 -18.77 -14.33 26.72
C VAL A 61 -18.66 -13.65 28.09
N PRO A 62 -18.62 -12.31 28.15
CA PRO A 62 -18.48 -11.63 29.41
C PRO A 62 -19.72 -11.91 30.29
N PRO A 63 -19.54 -12.11 31.61
CA PRO A 63 -20.67 -12.29 32.51
C PRO A 63 -21.47 -10.99 32.62
N LEU A 64 -22.77 -11.11 32.90
CA LEU A 64 -23.59 -9.95 33.28
C LEU A 64 -22.91 -9.17 34.42
N PRO A 65 -22.97 -7.84 34.43
CA PRO A 65 -23.76 -6.95 33.54
C PRO A 65 -22.99 -6.44 32.30
N TRP A 66 -22.05 -7.22 31.75
CA TRP A 66 -21.27 -6.82 30.59
C TRP A 66 -21.79 -7.48 29.31
N LEU A 67 -21.82 -6.71 28.22
CA LEU A 67 -22.20 -7.18 26.89
C LEU A 67 -21.04 -7.02 25.91
N LEU A 68 -20.94 -7.88 24.91
CA LEU A 68 -19.89 -7.80 23.89
C LEU A 68 -20.22 -6.71 22.85
N CYS A 69 -19.26 -5.86 22.51
CA CYS A 69 -19.40 -4.83 21.48
C CYS A 69 -19.15 -5.40 20.08
N ASN A 70 -20.10 -6.20 19.58
CA ASN A 70 -20.06 -6.87 18.29
C ASN A 70 -21.19 -6.48 17.33
N GLY A 71 -21.91 -5.38 17.60
CA GLY A 71 -23.03 -4.91 16.78
C GLY A 71 -24.35 -5.66 16.99
N THR A 72 -24.46 -6.55 17.98
CA THR A 72 -25.70 -7.31 18.24
C THR A 72 -26.84 -6.37 18.66
N ALA A 73 -28.05 -6.65 18.18
CA ALA A 73 -29.27 -5.98 18.62
C ALA A 73 -29.73 -6.57 19.97
N VAL A 74 -29.99 -5.71 20.95
CA VAL A 74 -30.43 -6.10 22.30
C VAL A 74 -31.74 -5.39 22.68
N SER A 75 -32.48 -5.96 23.64
CA SER A 75 -33.79 -5.47 24.06
C SER A 75 -33.72 -4.12 24.79
N ARG A 76 -34.54 -3.15 24.36
CA ARG A 76 -34.72 -1.85 25.03
C ARG A 76 -35.32 -2.00 26.43
N THR A 77 -36.15 -3.02 26.64
CA THR A 77 -36.83 -3.24 27.93
C THR A 77 -35.90 -3.91 28.94
N GLU A 78 -35.11 -4.88 28.49
CA GLU A 78 -34.14 -5.60 29.34
C GLU A 78 -32.97 -4.69 29.72
N TYR A 79 -32.40 -3.97 28.75
CA TYR A 79 -31.25 -3.08 28.93
C TYR A 79 -31.67 -1.61 28.93
N ARG A 80 -32.71 -1.27 29.70
CA ARG A 80 -33.32 0.08 29.70
C ARG A 80 -32.33 1.20 30.05
N ARG A 81 -31.45 0.97 31.02
CA ARG A 81 -30.42 1.97 31.41
C ARG A 81 -29.42 2.19 30.29
N LEU A 82 -28.97 1.11 29.65
CA LEU A 82 -28.05 1.21 28.52
C LEU A 82 -28.70 1.93 27.33
N PHE A 83 -29.94 1.59 27.00
CA PHE A 83 -30.69 2.27 25.94
C PHE A 83 -30.87 3.76 26.24
N PHE A 84 -31.12 4.13 27.49
CA PHE A 84 -31.23 5.54 27.89
C PHE A 84 -29.94 6.33 27.63
N VAL A 85 -28.76 5.71 27.81
CA VAL A 85 -27.46 6.37 27.64
C VAL A 85 -27.02 6.42 26.17
N ILE A 86 -27.07 5.30 25.45
CA ILE A 86 -26.49 5.21 24.09
C ILE A 86 -27.53 5.34 22.97
N GLY A 87 -28.82 5.22 23.29
CA GLY A 87 -29.92 5.31 22.34
C GLY A 87 -29.73 4.38 21.13
N THR A 88 -29.84 4.96 19.95
CA THR A 88 -29.67 4.27 18.65
C THR A 88 -28.41 4.71 17.91
N SER A 89 -27.42 5.30 18.59
CA SER A 89 -26.20 5.81 17.94
C SER A 89 -25.42 4.74 17.17
N TYR A 90 -25.57 3.47 17.54
CA TYR A 90 -24.92 2.33 16.88
C TYR A 90 -25.87 1.52 15.99
N GLY A 91 -27.08 2.03 15.77
CA GLY A 91 -28.11 1.44 14.92
C GLY A 91 -29.45 1.24 15.63
N ASN A 92 -30.53 1.33 14.86
CA ASN A 92 -31.90 1.35 15.35
C ASN A 92 -32.45 -0.03 15.77
N GLY A 93 -31.70 -1.11 15.58
CA GLY A 93 -32.21 -2.48 15.73
C GLY A 93 -33.37 -2.75 14.78
N ASP A 94 -34.48 -3.24 15.33
CA ASP A 94 -35.77 -3.50 14.67
C ASP A 94 -36.67 -2.25 14.55
N ASN A 95 -36.18 -1.06 14.89
CA ASN A 95 -36.94 0.19 14.96
C ASN A 95 -38.06 0.23 16.02
N SER A 96 -38.19 -0.78 16.88
CA SER A 96 -39.29 -0.88 17.84
C SER A 96 -38.81 -1.30 19.22
N THR A 97 -38.38 -2.55 19.38
CA THR A 97 -38.12 -3.19 20.66
C THR A 97 -36.64 -3.34 20.99
N THR A 98 -35.76 -3.10 20.01
CA THR A 98 -34.31 -3.34 20.12
C THR A 98 -33.48 -2.12 19.72
N PHE A 99 -32.20 -2.15 20.08
CA PHE A 99 -31.18 -1.20 19.65
C PHE A 99 -29.85 -1.94 19.48
N ASN A 100 -28.96 -1.43 18.64
CA ASN A 100 -27.68 -2.08 18.38
C ASN A 100 -26.61 -1.64 19.40
N LEU A 101 -25.77 -2.59 19.80
CA LEU A 101 -24.53 -2.31 20.52
C LEU A 101 -23.44 -1.77 19.57
N PRO A 102 -22.38 -1.14 20.09
CA PRO A 102 -21.21 -0.82 19.28
C PRO A 102 -20.63 -2.07 18.61
N ASP A 103 -20.07 -1.91 17.41
CA ASP A 103 -19.34 -2.98 16.70
C ASP A 103 -17.87 -2.59 16.55
N PHE A 104 -16.99 -3.18 17.37
CA PHE A 104 -15.55 -2.96 17.30
C PHE A 104 -14.79 -4.07 16.55
N ARG A 105 -15.50 -4.98 15.87
CA ARG A 105 -14.82 -6.05 15.11
C ARG A 105 -14.06 -5.45 13.92
N GLY A 106 -12.73 -5.64 13.93
CA GLY A 106 -11.84 -5.07 12.90
C GLY A 106 -11.76 -3.55 12.92
N ARG A 107 -12.13 -2.90 14.04
CA ARG A 107 -12.13 -1.45 14.21
C ARG A 107 -11.42 -1.08 15.51
N PHE A 108 -10.81 0.09 15.55
CA PHE A 108 -10.29 0.67 16.78
C PHE A 108 -11.21 1.80 17.26
N PRO A 109 -11.30 2.05 18.57
CA PRO A 109 -12.04 3.19 19.09
C PRO A 109 -11.32 4.49 18.74
N LEU A 110 -12.07 5.43 18.16
CA LEU A 110 -11.61 6.79 17.88
C LEU A 110 -12.41 7.76 18.77
N GLY A 111 -11.74 8.76 19.33
CA GLY A 111 -12.39 9.84 20.07
C GLY A 111 -13.23 10.71 19.13
N VAL A 112 -14.41 11.12 19.59
CA VAL A 112 -15.27 12.03 18.83
C VAL A 112 -14.61 13.41 18.76
N ASP A 113 -14.52 13.96 17.55
CA ASP A 113 -14.08 15.33 17.28
C ASP A 113 -15.28 16.18 16.88
N GLU A 114 -16.11 16.53 17.87
CA GLU A 114 -17.31 17.35 17.65
C GLU A 114 -16.98 18.71 17.00
N SER A 115 -15.77 19.21 17.25
CA SER A 115 -15.27 20.48 16.72
C SER A 115 -14.73 20.40 15.29
N GLY A 116 -14.53 19.19 14.75
CA GLY A 116 -13.93 18.93 13.43
C GLY A 116 -12.53 19.52 13.26
N THR A 117 -11.84 19.87 14.35
CA THR A 117 -10.60 20.64 14.32
C THR A 117 -9.36 19.76 14.12
N VAL A 118 -9.51 18.44 14.32
CA VAL A 118 -8.45 17.44 14.19
C VAL A 118 -8.43 16.83 12.78
N ASN A 119 -9.23 17.35 11.83
CA ASN A 119 -9.31 16.90 10.43
C ASN A 119 -9.59 15.40 10.25
N ILE A 120 -10.32 14.80 11.18
CA ILE A 120 -10.88 13.45 11.02
C ILE A 120 -12.40 13.61 10.97
N ASP A 121 -13.05 12.98 9.98
CA ASP A 121 -14.51 12.93 9.87
C ASP A 121 -15.09 12.00 10.96
N ALA A 122 -15.07 12.51 12.20
CA ALA A 122 -15.42 11.80 13.43
C ALA A 122 -16.32 12.66 14.35
N GLY A 123 -17.24 13.42 13.75
CA GLY A 123 -17.99 14.47 14.45
C GLY A 123 -19.09 13.99 15.41
N THR A 124 -19.45 12.71 15.41
CA THR A 124 -20.50 12.17 16.28
C THR A 124 -20.21 10.76 16.79
N VAL A 125 -20.74 10.42 17.97
CA VAL A 125 -20.66 9.07 18.56
C VAL A 125 -21.37 8.06 17.64
N GLY A 126 -20.71 6.94 17.35
CA GLY A 126 -21.27 5.86 16.54
C GLY A 126 -21.06 6.02 15.04
N LEU A 127 -20.47 7.13 14.59
CA LEU A 127 -20.07 7.31 13.20
C LEU A 127 -19.03 6.26 12.81
N LEU A 128 -19.27 5.59 11.68
CA LEU A 128 -18.33 4.66 11.08
C LEU A 128 -17.47 5.40 10.06
N GLY A 129 -16.15 5.23 10.14
CA GLY A 129 -15.19 5.81 9.20
C GLY A 129 -14.06 4.84 8.88
N GLY A 130 -13.25 5.25 7.90
CA GLY A 130 -12.07 4.51 7.43
C GLY A 130 -12.38 3.33 6.50
N VAL A 131 -11.32 2.81 5.88
CA VAL A 131 -11.35 1.61 5.04
C VAL A 131 -10.24 0.66 5.47
N ASN A 132 -10.52 -0.65 5.49
CA ASN A 132 -9.53 -1.66 5.88
C ASN A 132 -8.49 -1.94 4.78
N VAL A 133 -8.79 -1.54 3.55
CA VAL A 133 -7.97 -1.75 2.35
C VAL A 133 -8.10 -0.50 1.49
N GLN A 134 -6.97 0.09 1.09
CA GLN A 134 -6.94 1.25 0.20
C GLN A 134 -6.29 0.86 -1.13
N GLN A 135 -7.01 1.09 -2.23
CA GLN A 135 -6.41 1.14 -3.55
C GLN A 135 -5.95 2.57 -3.79
N LEU A 136 -4.68 2.76 -4.16
CA LEU A 136 -4.17 4.10 -4.46
C LEU A 136 -4.69 4.56 -5.82
N SER A 137 -5.30 5.73 -5.85
CA SER A 137 -5.55 6.46 -7.09
C SER A 137 -4.32 7.30 -7.48
N VAL A 138 -4.28 7.78 -8.74
CA VAL A 138 -3.18 8.65 -9.22
C VAL A 138 -3.10 9.93 -8.38
N GLU A 139 -4.21 10.46 -7.91
CA GLU A 139 -4.29 11.64 -7.05
C GLU A 139 -3.69 11.42 -5.66
N GLN A 140 -3.59 10.15 -5.21
CA GLN A 140 -3.00 9.78 -3.92
C GLN A 140 -1.49 9.52 -4.03
N LEU A 141 -0.91 9.61 -5.23
CA LEU A 141 0.52 9.45 -5.47
C LEU A 141 1.17 10.83 -5.62
N PRO A 142 2.30 11.11 -4.94
CA PRO A 142 3.10 12.29 -5.22
C PRO A 142 3.46 12.37 -6.71
N SER A 143 3.58 13.59 -7.22
CA SER A 143 4.08 13.82 -8.58
C SER A 143 5.42 13.11 -8.76
N HIS A 144 5.47 12.19 -9.71
CA HIS A 144 6.66 11.42 -10.04
C HIS A 144 6.86 11.42 -11.55
N LYS A 145 8.08 11.12 -11.98
CA LYS A 145 8.44 10.99 -13.39
C LYS A 145 8.91 9.58 -13.66
N HIS A 146 8.50 9.04 -14.79
CA HIS A 146 9.12 7.85 -15.35
C HIS A 146 10.35 8.30 -16.15
N ASP A 147 11.47 7.59 -16.00
CA ASP A 147 12.51 7.69 -17.03
C ASP A 147 11.97 7.10 -18.34
N GLN A 148 12.58 7.43 -19.46
CA GLN A 148 12.15 6.92 -20.77
C GLN A 148 12.45 5.42 -20.96
N GLY A 149 12.76 4.67 -19.89
CA GLY A 149 13.29 3.32 -19.97
C GLY A 149 14.52 3.25 -20.88
N THR A 150 14.67 2.12 -21.57
CA THR A 150 15.65 1.98 -22.67
C THR A 150 14.94 2.25 -23.99
N LEU A 151 15.09 3.46 -24.54
CA LEU A 151 14.69 3.73 -25.91
C LEU A 151 15.69 3.05 -26.85
N VAL A 152 15.21 2.12 -27.68
CA VAL A 152 16.04 1.47 -28.70
C VAL A 152 15.69 2.10 -30.03
N ALA A 153 16.65 2.81 -30.63
CA ALA A 153 16.56 3.15 -32.04
C ALA A 153 16.80 1.86 -32.83
N THR A 154 15.76 1.31 -33.43
CA THR A 154 15.89 0.18 -34.35
C THR A 154 16.62 0.64 -35.62
N ALA A 155 17.49 -0.23 -36.13
CA ALA A 155 18.15 0.03 -37.41
C ALA A 155 17.07 0.15 -38.49
N ALA A 156 17.15 1.18 -39.34
CA ALA A 156 16.19 1.43 -40.43
C ALA A 156 16.28 0.40 -41.58
N GLY A 157 16.83 -0.79 -41.31
CA GLY A 157 17.17 -1.80 -42.31
C GLY A 157 18.37 -1.42 -43.16
N ASP A 158 18.85 -2.39 -43.95
CA ASP A 158 19.83 -2.16 -45.01
C ASP A 158 19.14 -1.46 -46.19
N HIS A 159 19.80 -0.47 -46.81
CA HIS A 159 19.27 0.19 -47.99
C HIS A 159 20.32 0.32 -49.08
N SER A 160 19.88 0.13 -50.32
CA SER A 160 20.72 0.22 -51.51
C SER A 160 20.43 1.49 -52.29
N HIS A 161 21.48 2.16 -52.75
CA HIS A 161 21.34 3.19 -53.76
C HIS A 161 21.36 2.57 -55.16
N SER A 162 20.50 3.05 -56.05
CA SER A 162 20.65 2.79 -57.48
C SER A 162 21.65 3.78 -58.08
N TYR A 163 22.35 3.36 -59.14
CA TYR A 163 23.22 4.25 -59.90
C TYR A 163 22.65 4.46 -61.30
N TYR A 164 22.94 5.62 -61.88
CA TYR A 164 22.64 5.95 -63.27
C TYR A 164 23.96 6.10 -64.02
N ASP A 165 24.20 5.23 -65.00
CA ASP A 165 25.31 5.35 -65.95
C ASP A 165 24.71 5.70 -67.32
N PRO A 166 24.87 6.93 -67.81
CA PRO A 166 24.36 7.34 -69.13
C PRO A 166 25.09 6.65 -70.29
N GLY A 167 26.12 5.85 -70.01
CA GLY A 167 27.04 5.31 -71.00
C GLY A 167 28.03 6.38 -71.43
N HIS A 168 29.31 6.03 -71.46
CA HIS A 168 30.37 6.89 -71.96
C HIS A 168 31.38 6.05 -72.74
N ASP A 169 31.98 6.65 -73.77
CA ASP A 169 32.95 6.00 -74.65
C ASP A 169 34.38 6.40 -74.24
N HIS A 170 35.27 5.41 -74.21
CA HIS A 170 36.70 5.60 -73.92
C HIS A 170 37.57 5.47 -75.20
N GLY A 171 36.99 5.60 -76.40
CA GLY A 171 37.66 5.27 -77.65
C GLY A 171 37.78 6.40 -78.67
N GLY A 172 39.01 6.68 -79.11
CA GLY A 172 39.29 7.53 -80.27
C GLY A 172 38.93 6.85 -81.60
N ARG A 173 38.24 7.57 -82.47
CA ARG A 173 37.96 7.14 -83.85
C ARG A 173 39.19 7.32 -84.73
N THR A 174 39.73 6.24 -85.29
CA THR A 174 40.66 6.31 -86.42
C THR A 174 39.85 6.30 -87.72
N GLY A 175 39.98 7.35 -88.53
CA GLY A 175 39.27 7.42 -89.82
C GLY A 175 39.77 6.38 -90.81
N GLU A 176 38.87 5.78 -91.58
CA GLU A 176 39.22 4.94 -92.72
C GLU A 176 39.61 5.82 -93.91
N ALA A 177 40.83 5.62 -94.44
CA ALA A 177 41.26 6.28 -95.67
C ALA A 177 40.53 5.63 -96.86
N LYS A 178 39.49 6.30 -97.38
CA LYS A 178 38.86 5.88 -98.64
C LYS A 178 39.70 6.36 -99.81
N MET A 179 40.24 5.42 -100.57
CA MET A 179 40.84 5.71 -101.87
C MET A 179 39.72 5.81 -102.93
N ALA A 180 39.85 6.73 -103.88
CA ALA A 180 38.91 6.86 -104.99
C ALA A 180 38.94 5.60 -105.87
N GLU A 181 37.77 5.18 -106.39
CA GLU A 181 37.69 4.01 -107.27
C GLU A 181 38.55 4.20 -108.52
N GLY A 182 39.38 3.19 -108.81
CA GLY A 182 40.28 3.15 -109.95
C GLY A 182 41.76 3.49 -109.66
N GLY A 183 42.13 3.78 -108.40
CA GLY A 183 43.52 4.00 -108.01
C GLY A 183 44.37 2.72 -108.03
N LEU A 184 45.48 2.71 -108.78
CA LEU A 184 46.46 1.62 -108.77
C LEU A 184 47.15 1.52 -107.40
N ALA A 185 47.10 0.32 -106.80
CA ALA A 185 47.76 0.03 -105.52
C ALA A 185 49.28 0.19 -105.65
N MET A 186 49.85 1.17 -104.95
CA MET A 186 51.29 1.34 -104.87
C MET A 186 51.77 0.60 -103.63
N ASN A 187 52.48 -0.50 -103.82
CA ASN A 187 53.25 -1.12 -102.76
C ASN A 187 54.45 -0.20 -102.44
N ARG A 188 54.24 0.79 -101.56
CA ARG A 188 55.29 1.68 -101.08
C ARG A 188 55.92 1.08 -99.83
N GLY A 189 56.79 0.09 -100.04
CA GLY A 189 57.90 -0.11 -99.13
C GLY A 189 58.80 1.12 -99.21
N GLY A 190 59.02 1.79 -98.07
CA GLY A 190 60.04 2.83 -97.92
C GLY A 190 59.51 4.20 -97.54
N GLY A 191 59.70 4.52 -96.25
CA GLY A 191 60.13 5.84 -95.76
C GLY A 191 59.26 7.03 -96.15
N GLY A 192 58.22 7.26 -95.36
CA GLY A 192 57.71 8.61 -95.16
C GLY A 192 58.47 9.26 -94.02
N ASP A 193 59.12 10.39 -94.31
CA ASP A 193 59.57 11.35 -93.32
C ASP A 193 58.36 12.22 -92.95
N ASP A 194 57.26 11.61 -92.50
CA ASP A 194 56.22 12.31 -91.76
C ASP A 194 56.76 12.59 -90.36
N ASN A 195 57.70 13.55 -90.29
CA ASN A 195 57.82 14.46 -89.15
C ASN A 195 56.58 15.39 -89.03
N GLN A 196 55.42 14.93 -89.48
CA GLN A 196 54.14 15.42 -89.03
C GLN A 196 53.78 14.57 -87.81
N ARG A 197 54.09 15.11 -86.63
CA ARG A 197 53.49 14.66 -85.37
C ARG A 197 51.98 14.58 -85.56
N HIS A 198 51.44 13.38 -85.75
CA HIS A 198 50.01 13.16 -85.65
C HIS A 198 49.70 13.03 -84.16
N SER A 199 49.02 14.03 -83.62
CA SER A 199 48.54 14.04 -82.24
C SER A 199 47.16 13.41 -82.22
N HIS A 200 47.04 12.23 -81.61
CA HIS A 200 45.73 11.70 -81.22
C HIS A 200 45.31 12.37 -79.91
N SER A 201 44.39 13.32 -79.99
CA SER A 201 43.68 13.79 -78.81
C SER A 201 42.50 12.86 -78.56
N ILE A 202 42.59 12.03 -77.52
CA ILE A 202 41.38 11.48 -76.90
C ILE A 202 40.73 12.58 -76.07
N SER A 203 39.46 12.87 -76.33
CA SER A 203 38.69 13.81 -75.52
C SER A 203 38.66 13.28 -74.09
N ARG A 204 39.01 14.12 -73.11
CA ARG A 204 38.75 13.78 -71.70
C ARG A 204 37.27 13.99 -71.47
N ASP A 205 36.54 12.88 -71.40
CA ASP A 205 35.13 12.90 -71.03
C ASP A 205 34.95 12.40 -69.59
N TYR A 206 33.96 12.93 -68.89
CA TYR A 206 33.57 12.44 -67.58
C TYR A 206 32.51 11.35 -67.77
N THR A 207 32.54 10.31 -66.94
CA THR A 207 31.59 9.19 -67.07
C THR A 207 30.13 9.60 -66.84
N HIS A 208 29.92 10.76 -66.20
CA HIS A 208 28.62 11.27 -65.79
C HIS A 208 27.79 10.27 -64.96
N ILE A 209 28.43 9.27 -64.37
CA ILE A 209 27.79 8.32 -63.47
C ILE A 209 27.37 9.05 -62.21
N THR A 210 26.09 8.95 -61.87
CA THR A 210 25.54 9.52 -60.63
C THR A 210 24.95 8.43 -59.75
N ILE A 211 25.01 8.64 -58.44
CA ILE A 211 24.31 7.80 -57.46
C ILE A 211 22.99 8.49 -57.16
N ASN A 212 21.88 7.75 -57.29
CA ASN A 212 20.57 8.29 -56.98
C ASN A 212 20.38 8.37 -55.46
N SER A 213 19.74 9.44 -54.99
CA SER A 213 19.35 9.56 -53.58
C SER A 213 18.33 8.47 -53.25
N ALA A 214 18.52 7.76 -52.13
CA ALA A 214 17.57 6.75 -51.65
C ALA A 214 16.28 7.35 -51.06
N GLY A 215 16.13 8.69 -51.08
CA GLY A 215 15.01 9.40 -50.47
C GLY A 215 15.12 9.51 -48.95
N ASN A 216 14.19 10.26 -48.33
CA ASN A 216 14.12 10.34 -46.87
C ASN A 216 13.61 9.02 -46.29
N HIS A 217 14.23 8.58 -45.19
CA HIS A 217 13.73 7.49 -44.37
C HIS A 217 13.64 7.90 -42.90
N ILE A 218 12.93 7.10 -42.12
CA ILE A 218 12.68 7.33 -40.69
C ILE A 218 13.26 6.20 -39.86
N HIS A 219 13.76 6.53 -38.69
CA HIS A 219 14.05 5.56 -37.63
C HIS A 219 12.86 5.57 -36.67
N PRO A 220 12.00 4.53 -36.68
CA PRO A 220 10.98 4.42 -35.66
C PRO A 220 11.67 4.27 -34.30
N ILE A 221 11.23 5.08 -33.34
CA ILE A 221 11.56 4.90 -31.93
C ILE A 221 10.34 4.23 -31.32
N ASP A 222 10.47 2.93 -31.03
CA ASP A 222 9.41 2.14 -30.43
C ASP A 222 9.64 2.02 -28.92
N GLY A 223 8.60 2.22 -28.12
CA GLY A 223 8.63 2.09 -26.67
C GLY A 223 7.35 2.58 -26.01
N GLU A 224 6.95 1.90 -24.93
CA GLU A 224 5.79 2.29 -24.12
C GLU A 224 6.29 2.72 -22.73
N THR A 225 5.87 3.89 -22.24
CA THR A 225 5.86 4.15 -20.80
C THR A 225 4.59 3.53 -20.24
N GLY A 226 4.57 2.19 -20.16
CA GLY A 226 3.41 1.45 -19.65
C GLY A 226 3.07 1.84 -18.21
N SER A 227 1.82 1.59 -17.81
CA SER A 227 1.42 1.76 -16.40
C SER A 227 2.24 0.83 -15.52
N VAL A 228 3.20 1.39 -14.78
CA VAL A 228 3.97 0.65 -13.77
C VAL A 228 3.25 0.73 -12.44
N GLY A 229 2.59 -0.37 -12.09
CA GLY A 229 1.86 -0.54 -10.84
C GLY A 229 0.58 -1.30 -11.08
N GLY A 230 0.50 -2.56 -10.64
CA GLY A 230 -0.65 -3.44 -10.88
C GLY A 230 -1.94 -3.07 -10.13
N GLY A 231 -2.08 -1.82 -9.67
CA GLY A 231 -3.24 -1.33 -8.91
C GLY A 231 -3.54 -2.14 -7.64
N GLN A 232 -2.54 -2.82 -7.08
CA GLN A 232 -2.70 -3.73 -5.96
C GLN A 232 -2.95 -2.93 -4.67
N SER A 233 -4.02 -3.28 -3.96
CA SER A 233 -4.28 -2.68 -2.66
C SER A 233 -3.29 -3.21 -1.61
N PHE A 234 -2.98 -2.39 -0.63
CA PHE A 234 -2.17 -2.79 0.52
C PHE A 234 -2.93 -2.54 1.83
N SER A 235 -2.55 -3.28 2.88
CA SER A 235 -3.14 -3.09 4.20
C SER A 235 -2.55 -1.82 4.84
N LEU A 236 -3.42 -1.00 5.41
CA LEU A 236 -3.04 0.19 6.17
C LEU A 236 -2.75 -0.13 7.66
N LEU A 237 -2.90 -1.38 8.08
CA LEU A 237 -2.81 -1.76 9.49
C LEU A 237 -1.33 -1.92 9.92
N SER A 238 -0.94 -1.16 10.94
CA SER A 238 0.25 -1.47 11.73
C SER A 238 0.10 -2.82 12.43
N PRO A 239 1.18 -3.51 12.83
CA PRO A 239 1.09 -4.74 13.60
C PRO A 239 0.14 -4.60 14.81
N TYR A 240 -0.81 -5.51 14.95
CA TYR A 240 -1.85 -5.44 15.98
C TYR A 240 -2.06 -6.79 16.68
N GLN A 241 -2.53 -6.72 17.92
CA GLN A 241 -3.06 -7.87 18.65
C GLN A 241 -4.52 -7.62 18.98
N THR A 242 -5.36 -8.63 18.76
CA THR A 242 -6.81 -8.48 18.92
C THR A 242 -7.24 -8.70 20.36
N VAL A 243 -8.12 -7.84 20.84
CA VAL A 243 -8.82 -7.93 22.12
C VAL A 243 -10.31 -7.66 21.87
N ASN A 244 -11.17 -8.17 22.76
CA ASN A 244 -12.59 -7.85 22.71
C ASN A 244 -12.87 -6.49 23.37
N TYR A 245 -14.00 -5.90 23.01
CA TYR A 245 -14.55 -4.75 23.70
C TYR A 245 -15.87 -5.13 24.34
N ILE A 246 -16.08 -4.71 25.58
CA ILE A 246 -17.30 -4.98 26.35
C ILE A 246 -17.91 -3.68 26.86
N ILE A 247 -19.23 -3.64 27.02
CA ILE A 247 -19.98 -2.48 27.49
C ILE A 247 -20.80 -2.82 28.73
N TYR A 248 -20.77 -1.92 29.72
CA TYR A 248 -21.52 -2.08 30.98
C TYR A 248 -23.00 -1.71 30.78
N SER A 249 -23.92 -2.60 31.16
CA SER A 249 -25.34 -2.48 30.79
C SER A 249 -26.31 -2.08 31.92
N ASP A 250 -25.89 -2.15 33.19
CA ASP A 250 -26.70 -1.81 34.37
C ASP A 250 -26.36 -0.42 34.94
#